data_AF-A0A9D4FSH4-F1
#
_entry.id   AF-A0A9D4FSH4-F1
#
_cell.length_a   1.000
_cell.length_b   1.000
_cell.length_c   1.000
_cell.angle_alpha   90.00
_cell.angle_beta   90.00
_cell.angle_gamma   90.00
#
_symmetry.space_group_name_H-M   'P 1'
#
loop_
_entity.id
_entity.type
_entity.pdbx_description
1 polymer ?
#
loop_
_entity_poly.entity_id
_entity_poly.type
_entity_poly.pdbx_seq_one_letter_code
_entity_poly.pdbx_strand_id
1 'polypeptide(L)'
;MPCKVDGSWSSWSPWSHCDVTCAHGHIHRTRTCTNPAPAFGGQNCSGVNHETSTCTLAQCPSWSKWFLGDCSVTCGNGTQSRMRICSSGHEEDCPGSAIDTVPFSKLPC
;
A
#
# COMPACT_ATOMS: atom_id res chain seq x y z
N MET A 1 -11.88 -19.84 50.63
CA MET A 1 -11.44 -19.92 49.22
C MET A 1 -11.67 -18.56 48.58
N PRO A 2 -10.78 -18.07 47.69
CA PRO A 2 -10.93 -16.78 47.02
C PRO A 2 -12.07 -16.80 45.98
N CYS A 3 -12.71 -15.65 45.75
CA CYS A 3 -13.79 -15.50 44.76
C CYS A 3 -13.26 -15.56 43.33
N LYS A 4 -14.02 -16.20 42.44
CA LYS A 4 -13.75 -16.22 41.00
C LYS A 4 -13.82 -14.80 40.41
N VAL A 5 -12.82 -14.43 39.61
CA VAL A 5 -12.79 -13.15 38.89
C VAL A 5 -12.82 -13.44 37.41
N ASP A 6 -13.92 -13.10 36.74
CA ASP A 6 -14.01 -13.22 35.29
C ASP A 6 -13.23 -12.10 34.62
N GLY A 7 -12.55 -12.44 33.52
CA GLY A 7 -11.75 -11.49 32.75
C GLY A 7 -12.64 -10.50 32.01
N SER A 8 -12.23 -9.24 31.98
CA SER A 8 -12.85 -8.21 31.15
C SER A 8 -11.80 -7.47 30.32
N TRP A 9 -12.27 -7.03 29.15
CA TRP A 9 -11.47 -6.34 28.17
C TRP A 9 -11.01 -4.97 28.70
N SER A 10 -9.76 -4.63 28.45
CA SER A 10 -9.28 -3.26 28.51
C SER A 10 -9.96 -2.42 27.43
N SER A 11 -9.84 -1.09 27.57
CA SER A 11 -10.08 -0.19 26.45
C SER A 11 -9.20 -0.59 25.27
N TRP A 12 -9.73 -0.38 24.07
CA TRP A 12 -8.95 -0.52 22.85
C TRP A 12 -7.79 0.48 22.84
N SER A 13 -6.65 0.04 22.30
CA SER A 13 -5.59 0.94 21.89
C SER A 13 -6.11 1.93 20.85
N PRO A 14 -5.45 3.08 20.68
CA PRO A 14 -5.60 3.87 19.46
C PRO A 14 -5.36 3.00 18.22
N TRP A 15 -5.97 3.38 17.10
CA TRP A 15 -5.64 2.80 15.80
C TRP A 15 -4.18 3.11 15.45
N SER A 16 -3.50 2.14 14.83
CA SER A 16 -2.17 2.33 14.26
C SER A 16 -2.20 3.33 13.11
N HIS A 17 -1.01 3.75 12.66
CA HIS A 17 -0.86 4.35 11.35
C HIS A 17 -1.24 3.34 10.24
N CYS A 18 -1.56 3.88 9.07
CA CYS A 18 -1.81 3.09 7.86
C CYS A 18 -0.53 2.31 7.51
N ASP A 19 -0.66 1.04 7.20
CA ASP A 19 0.44 0.16 6.78
C ASP A 19 1.09 0.58 5.45
N VAL A 20 0.37 1.35 4.64
CA VAL A 20 0.83 1.94 3.37
C VAL A 20 0.98 3.46 3.49
N THR A 21 1.79 4.02 2.60
CA THR A 21 1.99 5.47 2.45
C THR A 21 1.08 6.10 1.39
N CYS A 22 0.47 5.28 0.53
CA CYS A 22 -0.41 5.70 -0.55
C CYS A 22 -1.45 4.61 -0.88
N ALA A 23 -2.50 4.99 -1.61
CA ALA A 23 -3.63 4.15 -1.99
C ALA A 23 -4.35 3.53 -0.77
N HIS A 24 -4.72 2.25 -0.87
CA HIS A 24 -5.50 1.56 0.15
C HIS A 24 -4.59 0.69 1.01
N GLY A 25 -4.82 0.74 2.31
CA GLY A 25 -4.14 -0.12 3.27
C GLY A 25 -5.00 -0.40 4.50
N HIS A 26 -4.33 -0.75 5.58
CA HIS A 26 -4.94 -1.20 6.82
C HIS A 26 -4.41 -0.45 8.04
N ILE A 27 -5.29 -0.31 9.01
CA ILE A 27 -4.99 0.14 10.36
C ILE A 27 -5.40 -0.94 11.35
N HIS A 28 -4.67 -1.03 12.45
CA HIS A 28 -4.83 -2.08 13.44
C HIS A 28 -4.99 -1.48 14.84
N ARG A 29 -5.77 -2.16 15.70
CA ARG A 29 -5.83 -1.84 17.13
C ARG A 29 -5.93 -3.10 17.95
N THR A 30 -5.50 -3.02 19.21
CA THR A 30 -5.47 -4.15 20.12
C THR A 30 -6.10 -3.82 21.47
N ARG A 31 -6.50 -4.86 22.20
CA ARG A 31 -6.96 -4.76 23.59
C ARG A 31 -6.51 -5.99 24.36
N THR A 32 -6.41 -5.89 25.68
CA THR A 32 -5.96 -6.98 26.54
C THR A 32 -7.03 -7.39 27.54
N CYS A 33 -7.07 -8.67 27.91
CA CYS A 33 -8.00 -9.18 28.91
C CYS A 33 -7.44 -8.95 30.33
N THR A 34 -7.32 -7.67 30.71
CA THR A 34 -6.62 -7.28 31.95
C THR A 34 -7.41 -6.31 32.82
N ASN A 35 -8.67 -6.01 32.48
CA ASN A 35 -9.46 -5.00 33.20
C ASN A 35 -10.84 -5.52 33.65
N PRO A 36 -10.92 -6.50 34.58
CA PRO A 36 -9.80 -7.18 35.28
C PRO A 36 -9.27 -8.42 34.54
N ALA A 37 -8.11 -8.93 34.97
CA ALA A 37 -7.57 -10.21 34.49
C ALA A 37 -8.31 -11.39 35.15
N PRO A 38 -8.55 -12.50 34.41
CA PRO A 38 -9.22 -13.67 34.96
C PRO A 38 -8.38 -14.33 36.06
N ALA A 39 -8.99 -14.61 37.21
CA ALA A 39 -8.33 -15.21 38.37
C ALA A 39 -9.23 -16.21 39.10
N PHE A 40 -8.61 -17.09 39.89
CA PHE A 40 -9.30 -18.07 40.75
C PHE A 40 -10.36 -18.92 40.01
N GLY A 41 -10.03 -19.39 38.81
CA GLY A 41 -10.96 -20.16 37.96
C GLY A 41 -11.94 -19.31 37.13
N GLY A 42 -11.66 -18.00 37.01
CA GLY A 42 -12.29 -17.00 36.16
C GLY A 42 -12.47 -17.43 34.70
N GLN A 43 -13.54 -17.00 34.04
CA GLN A 43 -13.64 -17.12 32.59
C GLN A 43 -12.72 -16.13 31.90
N ASN A 44 -12.09 -16.54 30.79
CA ASN A 44 -11.31 -15.63 29.96
C ASN A 44 -12.22 -14.74 29.09
N CYS A 45 -11.69 -13.62 28.62
CA CYS A 45 -12.46 -12.71 27.77
C CYS A 45 -12.84 -13.38 26.46
N SER A 46 -14.12 -13.27 26.08
CA SER A 46 -14.64 -13.77 24.81
C SER A 46 -14.54 -12.70 23.72
N GLY A 47 -14.14 -13.11 22.52
CA GLY A 47 -14.00 -12.25 21.34
C GLY A 47 -12.55 -11.98 20.94
N VAL A 48 -12.36 -11.13 19.93
CA VAL A 48 -11.02 -10.83 19.38
C VAL A 48 -10.29 -9.78 20.22
N ASN A 49 -8.98 -9.95 20.36
CA ASN A 49 -8.06 -9.00 21.00
C ASN A 49 -7.38 -8.07 19.98
N HIS A 50 -7.56 -8.31 18.69
CA HIS A 50 -6.99 -7.55 17.59
C HIS A 50 -8.09 -7.26 16.57
N GLU A 51 -8.09 -6.03 16.06
CA GLU A 51 -9.03 -5.58 15.05
C GLU A 51 -8.27 -4.89 13.92
N THR A 52 -8.73 -5.10 12.69
CA THR A 52 -8.18 -4.50 11.48
C THR A 52 -9.28 -3.78 10.74
N SER A 53 -8.98 -2.56 10.29
CA SER A 53 -9.86 -1.74 9.46
C SER A 53 -9.06 -1.18 8.29
N THR A 54 -9.76 -0.60 7.30
CA THR A 54 -9.14 -0.05 6.10
C THR A 54 -8.86 1.45 6.25
N CYS A 55 -7.74 1.89 5.68
CA CYS A 55 -7.41 3.30 5.45
C CYS A 55 -7.31 3.59 3.96
N THR A 56 -7.69 4.80 3.54
CA THR A 56 -7.55 5.27 2.15
C THR A 56 -6.75 6.57 2.15
N LEU A 57 -5.65 6.55 1.41
CA LEU A 57 -4.71 7.65 1.21
C LEU A 57 -4.73 8.12 -0.25
N ALA A 58 -3.91 9.13 -0.57
CA ALA A 58 -3.71 9.59 -1.95
C ALA A 58 -3.16 8.47 -2.83
N GLN A 59 -3.48 8.49 -4.13
CA GLN A 59 -2.98 7.48 -5.09
C GLN A 59 -1.45 7.42 -5.09
N CYS A 60 -0.91 6.23 -5.31
CA CYS A 60 0.54 6.05 -5.37
C CYS A 60 1.15 6.69 -6.61
N PRO A 61 2.37 7.24 -6.51
CA PRO A 61 3.15 7.64 -7.68
C PRO A 61 3.28 6.46 -8.65
N SER A 62 2.88 6.65 -9.90
CA SER A 62 2.96 5.61 -10.91
C SER A 62 3.18 6.18 -12.30
N TRP A 63 3.90 5.44 -13.14
CA TRP A 63 4.13 5.86 -14.51
C TRP A 63 2.84 5.84 -15.32
N SER A 64 2.61 6.91 -16.08
CA SER A 64 1.62 6.91 -17.14
C SER A 64 1.96 5.87 -18.21
N LYS A 65 1.02 5.67 -19.14
CA LYS A 65 1.35 4.98 -20.39
C LYS A 65 2.46 5.72 -21.12
N TRP A 66 3.29 4.97 -21.83
CA TRP A 66 4.29 5.52 -22.75
C TRP A 66 3.59 6.23 -23.91
N PHE A 67 3.97 7.48 -24.13
CA PHE A 67 3.66 8.26 -25.31
C PHE A 67 4.78 8.06 -26.31
N LEU A 68 4.46 7.49 -27.47
CA LEU A 68 5.40 7.29 -28.55
C LEU A 68 5.61 8.61 -29.30
N GLY A 69 6.87 8.97 -29.51
CA GLY A 69 7.29 10.11 -30.31
C GLY A 69 7.69 9.71 -31.73
N ASP A 70 8.47 10.58 -32.35
CA ASP A 70 8.91 10.42 -33.73
C ASP A 70 9.88 9.26 -33.92
N CYS A 71 9.84 8.68 -35.12
CA CYS A 71 10.80 7.67 -35.55
C CYS A 71 12.00 8.34 -36.19
N SER A 72 13.21 7.83 -35.90
CA SER A 72 14.45 8.30 -36.52
C SER A 72 14.49 8.05 -38.03
N VAL A 73 13.78 7.04 -38.52
CA VAL A 73 13.76 6.66 -39.95
C VAL A 73 12.35 6.55 -40.50
N THR A 74 12.22 6.73 -41.81
CA THR A 74 10.97 6.57 -42.57
C THR A 74 10.77 5.14 -43.11
N CYS A 75 11.85 4.40 -43.36
CA CYS A 75 11.85 2.98 -43.76
C CYS A 75 13.02 2.22 -43.11
N GLY A 76 12.94 0.90 -43.05
CA GLY A 76 13.99 0.04 -42.47
C GLY A 76 14.04 0.04 -40.94
N ASN A 77 15.22 -0.30 -40.39
CA ASN A 77 15.46 -0.35 -38.95
C ASN A 77 15.91 1.02 -38.43
N GLY A 78 15.29 1.49 -37.36
CA GLY A 78 15.73 2.69 -36.64
C GLY A 78 15.31 2.64 -35.18
N THR A 79 15.19 3.81 -34.58
CA THR A 79 14.75 3.96 -33.20
C THR A 79 13.55 4.90 -33.12
N GLN A 80 12.79 4.78 -32.04
CA GLN A 80 11.65 5.62 -31.72
C GLN A 80 11.81 6.14 -30.29
N SER A 81 11.68 7.46 -30.12
CA SER A 81 11.66 8.07 -28.80
C SER A 81 10.31 7.83 -28.14
N ARG A 82 10.31 7.66 -26.82
CA ARG A 82 9.08 7.58 -26.02
C ARG A 82 9.24 8.34 -24.72
N MET A 83 8.14 8.89 -24.24
CA MET A 83 8.07 9.67 -23.01
C MET A 83 6.94 9.16 -22.13
N ARG A 84 7.09 9.27 -20.81
CA ARG A 84 6.06 8.99 -19.81
C ARG A 84 6.14 10.02 -18.69
N ILE A 85 5.05 10.20 -17.97
CA ILE A 85 4.98 11.13 -16.84
C ILE A 85 4.70 10.35 -15.55
N CYS A 86 5.32 10.77 -14.44
CA CYS A 86 4.98 10.25 -13.12
C CYS A 86 3.64 10.88 -12.72
N SER A 87 2.60 10.06 -12.61
CA SER A 87 1.28 10.46 -12.14
C SER A 87 1.24 10.35 -10.62
N SER A 88 0.55 11.28 -9.95
CA SER A 88 0.36 11.28 -8.48
C SER A 88 1.66 11.31 -7.64
N GLY A 89 2.73 11.92 -8.15
CA GLY A 89 3.99 12.12 -7.44
C GLY A 89 4.97 13.02 -8.19
N HIS A 90 6.19 13.14 -7.67
CA HIS A 90 7.33 13.77 -8.34
C HIS A 90 8.13 12.74 -9.14
N GLU A 91 8.96 13.19 -10.09
CA GLU A 91 9.74 12.29 -10.96
C GLU A 91 10.64 11.32 -10.18
N GLU A 92 11.15 11.75 -9.02
CA GLU A 92 11.99 10.96 -8.11
C GLU A 92 11.25 9.81 -7.39
N ASP A 93 9.92 9.90 -7.27
CA ASP A 93 9.10 8.85 -6.67
C ASP A 93 8.89 7.66 -7.62
N CYS A 94 9.06 7.88 -8.92
CA CYS A 94 8.83 6.89 -9.95
C CYS A 94 10.17 6.31 -10.45
N PRO A 95 10.48 5.02 -10.20
CA PRO A 95 11.78 4.46 -10.59
C PRO A 95 11.95 4.36 -12.11
N GLY A 96 13.13 4.77 -12.58
CA GLY A 96 13.55 4.73 -13.99
C GLY A 96 13.35 6.06 -14.74
N SER A 97 13.72 6.10 -16.01
CA SER A 97 13.73 7.36 -16.79
C SER A 97 12.34 7.73 -17.33
N ALA A 98 12.03 9.02 -17.40
CA ALA A 98 10.81 9.55 -18.04
C ALA A 98 10.89 9.52 -19.58
N ILE A 99 12.10 9.53 -20.14
CA ILE A 99 12.36 9.50 -21.59
C ILE A 99 13.27 8.33 -21.90
N ASP A 100 12.95 7.61 -22.98
CA ASP A 100 13.70 6.43 -23.43
C ASP A 100 13.64 6.32 -24.97
N THR A 101 14.60 5.59 -25.57
CA THR A 101 14.67 5.36 -27.02
C THR A 101 14.66 3.86 -27.28
N VAL A 102 13.63 3.39 -27.98
CA VAL A 102 13.44 1.97 -28.27
C VAL A 102 13.72 1.65 -29.74
N PRO A 103 14.24 0.46 -30.07
CA PRO A 103 14.35 0.00 -31.46
C PRO A 103 12.97 -0.08 -32.12
N PHE A 104 12.88 0.37 -33.36
CA PHE A 104 11.66 0.32 -34.16
C PHE A 104 11.98 -0.07 -35.61
N SER A 105 11.30 -1.08 -36.13
CA SER A 105 11.41 -1.50 -37.52
C SER A 105 10.16 -1.09 -38.31
N LYS A 106 10.36 -0.30 -39.35
CA LYS A 106 9.33 0.03 -40.35
C LYS A 106 9.38 -0.93 -41.53
N LEU A 107 8.45 -0.74 -42.48
CA LEU A 107 8.50 -1.39 -43.79
C LEU A 107 9.90 -1.28 -44.41
N PRO A 108 10.35 -2.33 -45.13
CA PRO A 108 11.63 -2.30 -45.82
C PRO A 108 11.72 -1.10 -46.76
N CYS A 109 12.89 -0.47 -46.77
CA CYS A 109 13.35 0.20 -47.97
C CYS A 109 13.69 -0.90 -49.01
#